data_AF-A0A4R5K7G9-F1
#
_entry.id   AF-A0A4R5K7G9-F1
#
_cell.length_a   1.000
_cell.length_b   1.000
_cell.length_c   1.000
_cell.angle_alpha   90.00
_cell.angle_beta   90.00
_cell.angle_gamma   90.00
#
_symmetry.space_group_name_H-M   'P 1'
#
loop_
_entity.id
_entity.type
_entity.pdbx_description
1 polymer ?
#
loop_
_entity_poly.entity_id
_entity_poly.type
_entity_poly.pdbx_seq_one_letter_code
_entity_poly.pdbx_strand_id
1 'polypeptide(L)'
;MRVIKTKQDIVILCRAEVLPSALLNQIEDYFNQLRVELEDGEESEFHLGRHGYIVVLEAGDNVRDLGNVGLSRENGGLLGSFPEYVELLDLGEGLQVYKVAVLYDNDYLMTFFMLAGAHDEEVEQWLRDQAERN
;
A
#
# COMPACT_ATOMS: atom_id res chain seq x y z
N MET A 1 3.10 10.07 3.88
CA MET A 1 3.57 8.75 3.40
C MET A 1 4.20 7.98 4.54
N ARG A 2 3.73 6.75 4.77
CA ARG A 2 4.30 5.80 5.74
C ARG A 2 4.82 4.56 5.03
N VAL A 3 5.93 4.02 5.51
CA VAL A 3 6.53 2.79 4.98
C VAL A 3 6.53 1.75 6.10
N ILE A 4 6.03 0.56 5.81
CA ILE A 4 5.83 -0.53 6.76
C ILE A 4 6.62 -1.74 6.26
N LYS A 5 7.68 -2.08 6.99
CA LYS A 5 8.58 -3.21 6.65
C LYS A 5 8.48 -4.34 7.67
N THR A 6 8.11 -4.02 8.91
CA THR A 6 8.08 -4.93 10.04
C THR A 6 6.79 -4.81 10.83
N LYS A 7 6.50 -5.82 11.65
CA LYS A 7 5.41 -5.77 12.63
C LYS A 7 5.55 -4.59 13.60
N GLN A 8 6.78 -4.20 13.94
CA GLN A 8 7.03 -3.08 14.83
C GLN A 8 6.57 -1.74 14.23
N ASP A 9 6.68 -1.56 12.91
CA ASP A 9 6.19 -0.36 12.23
C ASP A 9 4.66 -0.24 12.39
N ILE A 10 3.93 -1.36 12.27
CA ILE A 10 2.47 -1.40 12.48
C ILE A 10 2.14 -1.02 13.93
N VAL A 11 2.84 -1.60 14.92
CA VAL A 11 2.63 -1.27 16.34
C VAL A 11 2.88 0.22 16.64
N ILE A 12 3.90 0.81 16.01
CA ILE A 12 4.19 2.25 16.15
C ILE A 12 3.04 3.08 15.55
N LEU A 13 2.54 2.71 14.36
CA LEU A 13 1.43 3.41 13.72
C LEU A 13 0.13 3.30 14.52
N CYS A 14 -0.17 2.13 15.10
CA CYS A 14 -1.31 1.94 15.99
C CYS A 14 -1.23 2.83 17.23
N ARG A 15 -0.06 2.94 17.86
CA ARG A 15 0.12 3.79 19.05
C ARG A 15 0.07 5.28 18.74
N ALA A 16 0.42 5.66 17.52
CA ALA A 16 0.42 7.06 17.11
C ALA A 16 -1.00 7.57 16.80
N GLU A 17 -1.99 6.68 16.63
CA GLU A 17 -3.40 7.01 16.31
C GLU A 17 -3.54 7.95 15.09
N VAL A 18 -2.59 7.85 14.16
CA VAL A 18 -2.49 8.71 12.97
C VAL A 18 -3.29 8.20 11.78
N LEU A 19 -3.67 6.92 11.80
CA LEU A 19 -4.43 6.26 10.74
C LEU A 19 -5.69 5.64 11.32
N PRO A 20 -6.78 5.53 10.55
CA PRO A 20 -7.99 4.84 10.99
C PRO A 20 -7.67 3.41 11.43
N SER A 21 -8.22 2.98 12.58
CA SER A 21 -7.97 1.64 13.12
C SER A 21 -8.40 0.54 12.14
N ALA A 22 -9.46 0.75 11.37
CA ALA A 22 -9.92 -0.19 10.35
C ALA A 22 -8.86 -0.40 9.25
N LEU A 23 -8.20 0.67 8.80
CA LEU A 23 -7.09 0.58 7.84
C LEU A 23 -5.89 -0.14 8.45
N LEU A 24 -5.55 0.16 9.70
CA LEU A 24 -4.45 -0.51 10.39
C LEU A 24 -4.68 -2.01 10.55
N ASN A 25 -5.90 -2.41 10.91
CA ASN A 25 -6.29 -3.82 10.98
C ASN A 25 -6.15 -4.49 9.61
N GLN A 26 -6.62 -3.84 8.53
CA GLN A 26 -6.48 -4.37 7.18
C GLN A 26 -5.01 -4.55 6.76
N ILE A 27 -4.15 -3.59 7.10
CA ILE A 27 -2.71 -3.65 6.84
C ILE A 27 -2.07 -4.78 7.64
N GLU A 28 -2.45 -4.95 8.92
CA GLU A 28 -1.95 -6.02 9.78
C GLU A 28 -2.36 -7.40 9.27
N ASP A 29 -3.61 -7.57 8.88
CA ASP A 29 -4.12 -8.81 8.29
C ASP A 29 -3.39 -9.15 7.00
N TYR A 30 -3.17 -8.17 6.12
CA TYR A 30 -2.43 -8.37 4.89
C TYR A 30 -0.95 -8.70 5.15
N PHE A 31 -0.31 -8.04 6.12
CA PHE A 31 1.06 -8.35 6.55
C PHE A 31 1.17 -9.80 7.05
N ASN A 32 0.20 -10.26 7.84
CA ASN A 32 0.17 -11.63 8.34
C ASN A 32 -0.05 -12.64 7.21
N GLN A 33 -0.87 -12.31 6.20
CA GLN A 33 -1.05 -13.13 5.00
C GLN A 33 0.26 -13.29 4.25
N LEU A 34 0.97 -12.19 3.97
CA LEU A 34 2.28 -12.22 3.30
C LEU A 34 3.29 -13.09 4.05
N ARG A 35 3.31 -13.00 5.40
CA ARG A 35 4.18 -13.84 6.23
C ARG A 35 3.90 -15.33 6.03
N VAL A 36 2.63 -15.72 5.98
CA VAL A 36 2.22 -17.12 5.78
C VAL A 36 2.58 -17.59 4.38
N GLU A 37 2.35 -16.77 3.36
CA GLU A 37 2.62 -17.11 1.95
C GLU A 37 4.13 -17.21 1.65
N LEU A 38 4.94 -16.37 2.29
CA LEU A 38 6.40 -16.37 2.10
C LEU A 38 7.13 -17.42 2.98
N GLU A 39 6.39 -18.19 3.79
CA GLU A 39 6.90 -19.21 4.73
C GLU A 39 8.07 -18.72 5.62
N ASP A 40 8.12 -17.42 5.92
CA ASP A 40 9.28 -16.82 6.55
C ASP A 40 9.14 -16.81 8.08
N GLY A 41 9.83 -17.77 8.71
CA GLY A 41 10.28 -17.75 10.10
C GLY A 41 9.26 -17.38 11.18
N GLU A 42 9.78 -16.94 12.32
CA GLU A 42 8.96 -16.39 13.39
C GLU A 42 8.52 -14.95 13.09
N GLU A 43 7.35 -14.54 13.62
CA GLU A 43 6.76 -13.20 13.39
C GLU A 43 7.73 -12.04 13.71
N SER A 44 8.66 -12.25 14.64
CA SER A 44 9.64 -11.23 15.04
C SER A 44 10.81 -11.06 14.06
N GLU A 45 11.07 -12.05 13.20
CA GLU A 45 12.16 -12.03 12.22
C GLU A 45 11.67 -11.67 10.81
N PHE A 46 10.36 -11.79 10.55
CA PHE A 46 9.75 -11.48 9.26
C PHE A 46 9.92 -10.00 8.87
N HIS A 47 10.48 -9.76 7.68
CA HIS A 47 10.81 -8.43 7.21
C HIS A 47 10.58 -8.27 5.71
N LEU A 48 9.60 -7.42 5.34
CA LEU A 48 9.19 -7.20 3.96
C LEU A 48 10.20 -6.48 3.07
N GLY A 49 11.24 -5.87 3.63
CA GLY A 49 12.26 -5.17 2.85
C GLY A 49 13.01 -6.02 1.81
N ARG A 50 12.91 -7.35 1.86
CA ARG A 50 13.45 -8.26 0.83
C ARG A 50 12.41 -8.76 -0.17
N HIS A 51 11.12 -8.59 0.11
CA HIS A 51 10.00 -9.18 -0.65
C HIS A 51 9.08 -8.12 -1.27
N GLY A 52 9.33 -6.84 -0.98
CA GLY A 52 8.42 -5.74 -1.28
C GLY A 52 7.62 -5.36 -0.05
N TYR A 53 7.67 -4.08 0.31
CA TYR A 53 7.09 -3.56 1.55
C TYR A 53 5.80 -2.81 1.30
N ILE A 54 5.07 -2.57 2.38
CA ILE A 54 3.79 -1.88 2.36
C ILE A 54 4.03 -0.38 2.49
N VAL A 55 3.35 0.42 1.68
CA VAL A 55 3.40 1.88 1.70
C VAL A 55 1.98 2.41 1.89
N VAL A 56 1.78 3.31 2.86
CA VAL A 56 0.51 4.02 3.04
C VAL A 56 0.68 5.44 2.52
N LEU A 57 -0.15 5.78 1.54
CA LEU A 57 -0.24 7.12 0.94
C LEU A 57 -1.40 7.87 1.60
N GLU A 58 -1.06 9.01 2.18
CA GLU A 58 -1.97 9.91 2.88
C GLU A 58 -2.36 11.09 1.97
N ALA A 59 -3.42 11.79 2.32
CA ALA A 59 -3.81 13.01 1.63
C ALA A 59 -2.65 14.02 1.64
N GLY A 60 -2.29 14.53 0.45
CA GLY A 60 -1.16 15.45 0.26
C GLY A 60 0.16 14.78 -0.15
N ASP A 61 0.25 13.44 -0.15
CA ASP A 61 1.39 12.75 -0.74
C ASP A 61 1.38 12.89 -2.26
N ASN A 62 2.55 13.13 -2.85
CA ASN A 62 2.69 13.27 -4.30
C ASN A 62 2.78 11.90 -4.98
N VAL A 63 1.64 11.31 -5.32
CA VAL A 63 1.58 10.01 -6.01
C VAL A 63 2.21 10.01 -7.40
N ARG A 64 2.39 11.19 -8.01
CA ARG A 64 3.08 11.36 -9.29
C ARG A 64 4.60 11.42 -9.13
N ASP A 65 5.10 11.54 -7.90
CA ASP A 65 6.54 11.51 -7.59
C ASP A 65 6.79 10.75 -6.28
N LEU A 66 6.95 9.44 -6.42
CA LEU A 66 7.23 8.49 -5.36
C LEU A 66 8.67 7.94 -5.54
N GLY A 67 9.61 8.81 -5.95
CA GLY A 67 11.01 8.42 -6.18
C GLY A 67 11.68 7.76 -4.97
N ASN A 68 11.25 8.10 -3.75
CA ASN A 68 11.74 7.49 -2.51
C ASN A 68 11.46 5.98 -2.39
N VAL A 69 10.44 5.50 -3.10
CA VAL A 69 10.06 4.08 -3.14
C VAL A 69 10.29 3.46 -4.52
N GLY A 70 10.87 4.22 -5.47
CA GLY A 70 11.26 3.74 -6.80
C GLY A 70 10.29 4.08 -7.94
N LEU A 71 9.19 4.80 -7.67
CA LEU A 71 8.27 5.32 -8.70
C LEU A 71 8.54 6.80 -8.93
N SER A 72 9.61 7.11 -9.66
CA SER A 72 10.02 8.49 -9.92
C SER A 72 9.03 9.24 -10.83
N ARG A 73 9.03 10.57 -10.70
CA ARG A 73 8.25 11.45 -11.59
C ARG A 73 8.55 11.27 -13.07
N GLU A 74 9.79 10.93 -13.43
CA GLU A 74 10.21 10.73 -14.81
C GLU A 74 9.47 9.58 -15.48
N ASN A 75 9.09 8.57 -14.69
CA ASN A 75 8.32 7.41 -15.14
C ASN A 75 6.81 7.57 -14.89
N GLY A 76 6.34 8.76 -14.50
CA GLY A 76 4.93 9.03 -14.21
C GLY A 76 4.45 8.57 -12.82
N GLY A 77 5.37 8.29 -11.89
CA GLY A 77 5.02 7.88 -10.53
C GLY A 77 4.14 6.63 -10.49
N LEU A 78 3.10 6.65 -9.66
CA LEU A 78 2.13 5.55 -9.58
C LEU A 78 1.29 5.41 -10.85
N LEU A 79 0.92 6.52 -11.49
CA LEU A 79 0.04 6.51 -12.67
C LEU A 79 0.72 5.98 -13.93
N GLY A 80 2.05 6.15 -14.01
CA GLY A 80 2.88 5.57 -15.06
C GLY A 80 3.37 4.15 -14.74
N SER A 81 3.09 3.64 -13.53
CA SER A 81 3.37 2.25 -13.19
C SER A 81 2.34 1.30 -13.82
N PHE A 82 2.72 0.02 -13.95
CA PHE A 82 1.83 -1.05 -14.37
C PHE A 82 1.50 -1.90 -13.14
N PRO A 83 0.46 -1.55 -12.36
CA PRO A 83 0.07 -2.36 -11.23
C PRO A 83 -0.39 -3.75 -11.70
N GLU A 84 -0.03 -4.78 -10.93
CA GLU A 84 -0.52 -6.14 -11.14
C GLU A 84 -2.01 -6.22 -10.84
N TYR A 85 -2.44 -5.59 -9.75
CA TYR A 85 -3.84 -5.44 -9.42
C TYR A 85 -4.10 -4.16 -8.62
N VAL A 86 -5.32 -3.67 -8.75
CA VAL A 86 -5.89 -2.61 -7.92
C VAL A 86 -7.21 -3.10 -7.38
N GLU A 87 -7.38 -3.02 -6.07
CA GLU A 87 -8.58 -3.47 -5.38
C GLU A 87 -9.13 -2.33 -4.54
N LEU A 88 -10.43 -2.07 -4.65
CA LEU A 88 -11.13 -1.14 -3.77
C LEU A 88 -11.75 -1.92 -2.61
N LEU A 89 -11.23 -1.69 -1.41
CA LEU A 89 -11.69 -2.30 -0.17
C LEU A 89 -12.67 -1.35 0.53
N ASP A 90 -13.84 -1.86 0.91
CA ASP A 90 -14.76 -1.18 1.82
C ASP A 90 -14.52 -1.71 3.24
N LEU A 91 -13.93 -0.87 4.09
CA LEU A 91 -13.60 -1.21 5.48
C LEU A 91 -14.73 -0.90 6.46
N GLY A 92 -15.91 -0.53 5.95
CA GLY A 92 -17.07 -0.15 6.76
C GLY A 92 -17.03 1.33 7.18
N GLU A 93 -18.14 1.80 7.74
CA GLU A 93 -18.34 3.21 8.17
C GLU A 93 -18.11 4.25 7.04
N GLY A 94 -18.21 3.83 5.78
CA GLY A 94 -17.93 4.67 4.61
C GLY A 94 -16.43 4.87 4.32
N LEU A 95 -15.56 4.11 4.99
CA LEU A 95 -14.13 4.13 4.75
C LEU A 95 -13.76 3.19 3.59
N GLN A 96 -13.46 3.79 2.44
CA GLN A 96 -12.99 3.09 1.26
C GLN A 96 -11.49 3.28 1.07
N VAL A 97 -10.79 2.21 0.70
CA VAL A 97 -9.33 2.18 0.56
C VAL A 97 -8.96 1.46 -0.71
N TYR A 98 -8.12 2.07 -1.55
CA TYR A 98 -7.49 1.35 -2.64
C TYR A 98 -6.24 0.63 -2.15
N LYS A 99 -6.14 -0.65 -2.51
CA LYS A 99 -4.95 -1.48 -2.40
C LYS A 99 -4.39 -1.67 -3.80
N VAL A 100 -3.20 -1.13 -4.04
CA VAL A 100 -2.52 -1.18 -5.35
C VAL A 100 -1.26 -2.03 -5.20
N ALA A 101 -1.14 -3.09 -5.97
CA ALA A 101 0.05 -3.93 -5.98
C ALA A 101 0.86 -3.70 -7.25
N VAL A 102 2.13 -3.34 -7.10
CA VAL A 102 3.05 -3.04 -8.21
C VAL A 102 4.25 -3.97 -8.12
N LEU A 103 4.47 -4.75 -9.17
CA LEU A 103 5.61 -5.66 -9.27
C LEU A 103 6.82 -4.89 -9.82
N TYR A 104 7.89 -4.80 -9.05
CA TYR A 104 9.10 -4.07 -9.45
C TYR A 104 10.09 -4.97 -10.18
N ASP A 105 10.19 -6.20 -9.71
CA ASP A 105 10.90 -7.31 -10.34
C ASP A 105 10.15 -8.61 -10.04
N ASN A 106 10.66 -9.75 -10.53
CA ASN A 106 9.96 -11.04 -10.44
C ASN A 106 9.62 -11.49 -9.01
N ASP A 107 10.33 -11.01 -7.98
CA ASP A 107 10.17 -11.45 -6.58
C ASP A 107 9.90 -10.27 -5.61
N TYR A 108 9.69 -9.05 -6.13
CA TYR A 108 9.54 -7.84 -5.33
C TYR A 108 8.21 -7.12 -5.65
N LEU A 109 7.19 -7.40 -4.84
CA LEU A 109 5.85 -6.83 -4.96
C LEU A 109 5.64 -5.72 -3.93
N MET A 110 5.60 -4.46 -4.39
CA MET A 110 5.29 -3.34 -3.51
C MET A 110 3.77 -3.16 -3.42
N THR A 111 3.24 -3.03 -2.21
CA THR A 111 1.80 -2.79 -2.01
C THR A 111 1.56 -1.40 -1.44
N PHE A 112 0.67 -0.65 -2.06
CA PHE A 112 0.27 0.69 -1.67
C PHE A 112 -1.16 0.67 -1.15
N PHE A 113 -1.40 1.31 -0.01
CA PHE A 113 -2.72 1.59 0.52
C PHE A 113 -2.99 3.09 0.49
N MET A 114 -4.15 3.48 0.02
CA MET A 114 -4.55 4.89 -0.07
C MET A 114 -6.05 5.04 0.15
N LEU A 115 -6.45 6.06 0.91
CA LEU A 115 -7.86 6.34 1.15
C LEU A 115 -8.52 6.84 -0.13
N ALA A 116 -9.71 6.33 -0.44
CA ALA A 116 -10.48 6.81 -1.57
C ALA A 116 -10.94 8.25 -1.33
N GLY A 117 -10.78 9.11 -2.34
CA GLY A 117 -11.06 10.53 -2.25
C GLY A 117 -9.98 11.36 -1.55
N ALA A 118 -8.82 10.76 -1.23
CA ALA A 118 -7.69 11.50 -0.64
C ALA A 118 -6.83 12.23 -1.68
N HIS A 119 -6.99 11.89 -2.96
CA HIS A 119 -6.21 12.44 -4.06
C HIS A 119 -7.07 13.25 -5.02
N ASP A 120 -6.42 13.91 -5.99
CA ASP A 120 -7.12 14.66 -7.02
C ASP A 120 -7.93 13.75 -7.97
N GLU A 121 -8.88 14.36 -8.68
CA GLU A 121 -9.86 13.64 -9.51
C GLU A 121 -9.20 12.77 -10.60
N GLU A 122 -8.05 13.18 -11.15
CA GLU A 122 -7.34 12.40 -12.16
C GLU A 122 -6.78 11.09 -11.56
N VAL A 123 -6.17 11.17 -10.39
CA VAL A 123 -5.64 10.01 -9.66
C VAL A 123 -6.78 9.07 -9.26
N GLU A 124 -7.85 9.63 -8.70
CA GLU A 124 -9.03 8.86 -8.27
C GLU A 124 -9.69 8.14 -9.45
N GLN A 125 -9.83 8.80 -10.59
CA GLN A 125 -10.38 8.17 -11.79
C GLN A 125 -9.46 7.05 -12.29
N TRP A 126 -8.14 7.27 -12.31
CA TRP A 126 -7.18 6.23 -12.69
C TRP A 126 -7.29 5.00 -11.77
N LEU A 127 -7.39 5.19 -10.46
CA LEU A 127 -7.53 4.08 -9.50
C LEU A 127 -8.81 3.29 -9.72
N ARG A 128 -9.94 3.97 -9.97
CA ARG A 128 -11.21 3.33 -10.29
C ARG A 128 -11.11 2.53 -11.58
N ASP A 129 -10.55 3.12 -12.63
CA ASP A 129 -10.38 2.44 -13.92
C ASP A 129 -9.51 1.18 -13.78
N GLN A 130 -8.45 1.21 -12.95
CA GLN A 130 -7.63 0.03 -12.68
C GLN A 130 -8.36 -1.01 -11.81
N ALA A 131 -9.16 -0.57 -10.85
CA ALA A 131 -9.95 -1.46 -10.00
C ALA A 131 -11.03 -2.20 -10.79
N GLU A 132 -11.65 -1.55 -11.78
CA GLU A 132 -12.64 -2.16 -12.67
C GLU A 132 -12.03 -3.10 -13.74
N ARG A 133 -10.72 -3.02 -13.96
CA ARG A 133 -10.01 -3.86 -14.94
C ARG A 133 -9.59 -5.23 -14.41
N ASN A 134 -9.66 -5.44 -13.09
CA ASN A 134 -9.43 -6.74 -12.44
C ASN A 134 -10.71 -7.56 -12.40
#